data_AF-A0A9E3WQH4-F1
#
_entry.id   AF-A0A9E3WQH4-F1
#
_cell.length_a   1.000
_cell.length_b   1.000
_cell.length_c   1.000
_cell.angle_alpha   90.00
_cell.angle_beta   90.00
_cell.angle_gamma   90.00
#
_symmetry.space_group_name_H-M   'P 1'
#
loop_
_entity.id
_entity.type
_entity.pdbx_description
1 polymer ?
#
loop_
_entity_poly.entity_id
_entity_poly.type
_entity_poly.pdbx_seq_one_letter_code
_entity_poly.pdbx_strand_id
1 'polypeptide(L)'
;MFEFNVSQQSSLGSPASFEVNAQTITVELLRQMLAGQQRQNELLEELIQQVGAVQRQRANELGQWRQANPELADRCRQAADALGRVQTQYLENLTEEVSDSWEHLMDGEYMLTEFVDRFGPRLAHLNGVLHVLAQLSAAPNPANAH
;
A
#
# COMPACT_ATOMS: atom_id res chain seq x y z
N MET A 1 -35.27 -15.50 58.40
CA MET A 1 -34.92 -14.31 59.20
C MET A 1 -33.52 -13.87 58.80
N PHE A 2 -33.44 -12.99 57.81
CA PHE A 2 -32.36 -12.04 57.56
C PHE A 2 -32.99 -10.95 56.69
N GLU A 3 -33.26 -9.80 57.30
CA GLU A 3 -33.84 -8.62 56.65
C GLU A 3 -32.76 -7.95 55.80
N PHE A 4 -32.96 -7.90 54.48
CA PHE A 4 -32.20 -7.00 53.63
C PHE A 4 -32.85 -5.61 53.70
N ASN A 5 -32.23 -4.74 54.49
CA ASN A 5 -32.59 -3.34 54.66
C ASN A 5 -32.39 -2.60 53.32
N VAL A 6 -33.48 -2.29 52.63
CA VAL A 6 -33.47 -1.36 51.50
C VAL A 6 -33.39 0.06 52.10
N SER A 7 -32.18 0.51 52.35
CA SER A 7 -31.94 1.92 52.66
C SER A 7 -32.02 2.69 51.35
N GLN A 8 -33.21 3.25 51.09
CA GLN A 8 -33.37 4.42 50.24
C GLN A 8 -32.41 5.50 50.74
N GLN A 9 -31.31 5.70 50.04
CA GLN A 9 -30.58 6.96 50.07
C GLN A 9 -30.56 7.50 48.64
N SER A 10 -31.73 7.95 48.21
CA SER A 10 -31.86 8.87 47.08
C SER A 10 -31.29 10.23 47.52
N SER A 11 -29.98 10.33 47.67
CA SER A 11 -29.34 11.63 47.53
C SER A 11 -29.51 12.00 46.06
N LEU A 12 -30.51 12.84 45.77
CA LEU A 12 -30.56 13.61 44.54
C LEU A 12 -29.26 14.41 44.50
N GLY A 13 -28.22 13.83 43.91
CA GLY A 13 -27.04 14.57 43.53
C GLY A 13 -27.54 15.75 42.70
N SER A 14 -27.18 16.97 43.10
CA SER A 14 -27.56 18.16 42.35
C SER A 14 -27.28 17.93 40.86
N PRO A 15 -28.16 18.33 39.92
CA PRO A 15 -27.93 18.14 38.49
C PRO A 15 -26.56 18.67 38.04
N ALA A 16 -26.07 19.73 38.70
CA ALA A 16 -24.72 20.26 38.54
C ALA A 16 -23.59 19.24 38.83
N SER A 17 -23.76 18.34 39.81
CA SER A 17 -22.75 17.32 40.15
C SER A 17 -22.67 16.18 39.14
N PHE A 18 -23.78 15.86 38.46
CA PHE A 18 -23.80 14.87 37.37
C PHE A 18 -23.20 15.45 36.08
N GLU A 19 -23.49 16.72 35.75
CA GLU A 19 -22.87 17.44 34.63
C GLU A 19 -21.36 17.60 34.80
N VAL A 20 -20.89 17.97 36.00
CA VAL A 20 -19.44 18.07 36.30
C VAL A 20 -18.76 16.72 36.18
N ASN A 21 -19.42 15.62 36.59
CA ASN A 21 -18.87 14.27 36.44
C ASN A 21 -18.79 13.85 34.95
N ALA A 22 -19.84 14.10 34.17
CA ALA A 22 -19.84 13.83 32.73
C ALA A 22 -18.75 14.62 31.99
N GLN A 23 -18.57 15.91 32.30
CA GLN A 23 -17.51 16.75 31.74
C GLN A 23 -16.12 16.23 32.13
N THR A 24 -15.94 15.80 33.38
CA THR A 24 -14.68 15.21 33.86
C THR A 24 -14.36 13.91 33.11
N ILE A 25 -15.35 13.04 32.91
CA ILE A 25 -15.19 11.80 32.15
C ILE A 25 -14.86 12.11 30.68
N THR A 26 -15.55 13.07 30.05
CA THR A 26 -15.25 13.46 28.66
C THR A 26 -13.83 14.00 28.52
N VAL A 27 -13.37 14.86 29.42
CA VAL A 27 -11.99 15.39 29.40
C VAL A 27 -10.98 14.26 29.58
N GLU A 28 -11.27 13.30 30.46
CA GLU A 28 -10.39 12.15 30.69
C GLU A 28 -10.32 11.24 29.45
N LEU A 29 -11.45 10.97 28.80
CA LEU A 29 -11.49 10.22 27.54
C LEU A 29 -10.73 10.94 26.42
N LEU A 30 -10.85 12.28 26.32
CA LEU A 30 -10.11 13.08 25.35
C LEU A 30 -8.60 13.03 25.62
N ARG A 31 -8.17 13.03 26.89
CA ARG A 31 -6.76 12.87 27.27
C ARG A 31 -6.23 11.49 26.92
N GLN A 32 -7.00 10.44 27.18
CA GLN A 32 -6.63 9.08 26.81
C GLN A 32 -6.56 8.91 25.29
N MET A 33 -7.49 9.51 24.55
CA MET A 33 -7.47 9.55 23.08
C MET A 33 -6.25 10.30 22.56
N LEU A 34 -5.93 11.47 23.12
CA LEU A 34 -4.75 12.25 22.77
C LEU A 34 -3.45 11.48 23.04
N ALA A 35 -3.35 10.80 24.20
CA ALA A 35 -2.21 9.96 24.53
C ALA A 35 -2.08 8.76 23.56
N GLY A 36 -3.21 8.16 23.18
CA GLY A 36 -3.25 7.12 22.14
C GLY A 36 -2.79 7.62 20.78
N GLN A 37 -3.23 8.81 20.37
CA GLN A 37 -2.84 9.44 19.10
C GLN A 37 -1.34 9.77 19.07
N GLN A 38 -0.80 10.27 20.18
CA GLN A 38 0.62 10.59 20.29
C GLN A 38 1.48 9.32 20.12
N ARG A 39 1.11 8.23 20.80
CA ARG A 39 1.78 6.94 20.65
C ARG A 39 1.64 6.36 19.24
N GLN A 40 0.49 6.54 18.60
CA GLN A 40 0.31 6.12 17.20
C GLN A 40 1.24 6.88 16.26
N ASN A 41 1.38 8.20 16.45
CA ASN A 41 2.29 9.01 15.65
C ASN A 41 3.74 8.56 15.82
N GLU A 42 4.19 8.30 17.06
CA GLU A 42 5.53 7.77 17.34
C GLU A 42 5.79 6.44 16.59
N LEU A 43 4.85 5.50 16.64
CA LEU A 43 4.97 4.23 15.92
C LEU A 43 4.98 4.40 14.39
N LEU A 44 4.21 5.35 13.87
CA LEU A 44 4.22 5.66 12.43
C LEU A 44 5.55 6.29 12.01
N GLU A 45 6.12 7.18 12.83
CA GLU A 45 7.45 7.74 12.60
C GLU A 45 8.52 6.64 12.59
N GLU A 46 8.50 5.72 13.56
CA GLU A 46 9.40 4.56 13.59
C GLU A 46 9.25 3.68 12.35
N LEU A 47 8.01 3.40 11.92
CA LEU A 47 7.75 2.61 10.72
C LEU A 47 8.30 3.31 9.46
N ILE A 48 8.09 4.61 9.32
CA ILE A 48 8.62 5.41 8.20
C ILE A 48 10.15 5.36 8.21
N GLN A 49 10.78 5.49 9.38
CA GLN A 49 12.24 5.39 9.51
C GLN A 49 12.74 4.01 9.08
N GLN A 50 12.09 2.94 9.51
CA GLN A 50 12.46 1.57 9.16
C GLN A 50 12.30 1.30 7.66
N VAL A 51 11.15 1.66 7.07
CA VAL A 51 10.90 1.51 5.64
C VAL A 51 11.89 2.36 4.83
N GLY A 52 12.11 3.61 5.25
CA GLY A 52 13.06 4.51 4.61
C GLY A 52 14.51 4.01 4.69
N ALA A 53 14.91 3.37 5.79
CA ALA A 53 16.22 2.74 5.93
C ALA A 53 16.40 1.57 4.94
N VAL A 54 15.43 0.66 4.85
CA VAL A 54 15.48 -0.49 3.93
C VAL A 54 15.51 -0.03 2.46
N GLN A 55 14.71 0.98 2.10
CA GLN A 55 14.71 1.53 0.74
C GLN A 55 16.05 2.17 0.37
N ARG A 56 16.65 2.95 1.28
CA ARG A 56 17.98 3.54 1.07
C ARG A 56 19.08 2.49 0.96
N GLN A 57 19.05 1.45 1.80
CA GLN A 57 20.00 0.36 1.72
C GLN A 57 19.94 -0.35 0.36
N ARG A 58 18.74 -0.73 -0.10
CA ARG A 58 18.56 -1.36 -1.43
C ARG A 58 19.02 -0.45 -2.56
N ALA A 59 18.73 0.85 -2.49
CA ALA A 59 19.20 1.81 -3.49
C ALA A 59 20.73 1.89 -3.54
N ASN A 60 21.39 1.84 -2.39
CA ASN A 60 22.85 1.83 -2.30
C ASN A 60 23.46 0.54 -2.86
N GLU A 61 22.90 -0.62 -2.52
CA GLU A 61 23.33 -1.93 -3.04
C GLU A 61 23.17 -2.01 -4.57
N LEU A 62 22.04 -1.58 -5.11
CA LEU A 62 21.80 -1.48 -6.56
C LEU A 62 22.77 -0.49 -7.22
N GLY A 63 23.05 0.64 -6.57
CA GLY A 63 24.03 1.62 -7.05
C GLY A 63 25.44 1.02 -7.16
N GLN A 64 25.89 0.32 -6.12
CA GLN A 64 27.19 -0.37 -6.10
C GLN A 64 27.24 -1.49 -7.15
N TRP A 65 26.17 -2.30 -7.24
CA TRP A 65 26.08 -3.36 -8.24
C TRP A 65 26.19 -2.81 -9.66
N ARG A 66 25.55 -1.68 -9.96
CA ARG A 66 25.63 -1.02 -11.28
C ARG A 66 27.04 -0.50 -11.58
N GLN A 67 27.71 0.09 -10.61
CA GLN A 67 29.11 0.51 -10.77
C GLN A 67 30.03 -0.68 -11.07
N ALA A 68 29.76 -1.84 -10.46
CA ALA A 68 30.49 -3.07 -10.74
C ALA A 68 30.11 -3.74 -12.08
N ASN A 69 28.92 -3.45 -12.62
CA ASN A 69 28.38 -4.11 -13.83
C ASN A 69 27.79 -3.10 -14.85
N PRO A 70 28.58 -2.12 -15.34
CA PRO A 70 28.06 -1.03 -16.18
C PRO A 70 27.47 -1.53 -17.51
N GLU A 71 28.18 -2.43 -18.20
CA GLU A 71 27.74 -3.02 -19.47
C GLU A 71 26.42 -3.78 -19.34
N LEU A 72 26.24 -4.51 -18.23
CA LEU A 72 25.02 -5.25 -17.98
C LEU A 72 23.85 -4.31 -17.67
N ALA A 73 24.09 -3.24 -16.91
CA ALA A 73 23.07 -2.23 -16.62
C ALA A 73 22.58 -1.54 -17.90
N ASP A 74 23.47 -1.25 -18.85
CA ASP A 74 23.10 -0.68 -20.15
C ASP A 74 22.34 -1.68 -21.03
N ARG A 75 22.73 -2.96 -21.03
CA ARG A 75 21.95 -4.02 -21.69
C ARG A 75 20.56 -4.19 -21.07
N CYS A 76 20.45 -4.12 -19.74
CA CYS A 76 19.16 -4.13 -19.05
C CYS A 76 18.28 -2.96 -19.49
N ARG A 77 18.85 -1.77 -19.70
CA ARG A 77 18.11 -0.60 -20.21
C ARG A 77 17.56 -0.85 -21.61
N GLN A 78 18.42 -1.30 -22.51
CA GLN A 78 18.03 -1.61 -23.89
C GLN A 78 16.96 -2.72 -23.94
N ALA A 79 17.09 -3.75 -23.10
CA ALA A 79 16.11 -4.82 -22.98
C ALA A 79 14.77 -4.31 -22.44
N ALA A 80 14.78 -3.44 -21.41
CA ALA A 80 13.57 -2.80 -20.89
C ALA A 80 12.86 -1.96 -21.97
N ASP A 81 13.61 -1.16 -22.73
CA ASP A 81 13.04 -0.35 -23.82
C ASP A 81 12.41 -1.22 -24.92
N ALA A 82 13.12 -2.29 -25.34
CA ALA A 82 12.62 -3.22 -26.35
C ALA A 82 11.35 -3.95 -25.87
N LEU A 83 11.36 -4.46 -24.63
CA LEU A 83 10.21 -5.15 -24.06
C LEU A 83 9.04 -4.20 -23.77
N GLY A 84 9.30 -2.92 -23.49
CA GLY A 84 8.25 -1.91 -23.33
C GLY A 84 7.48 -1.68 -24.65
N ARG A 85 8.18 -1.72 -25.78
CA ARG A 85 7.53 -1.68 -27.11
C ARG A 85 6.70 -2.94 -27.36
N VAL A 86 7.23 -4.11 -27.03
CA VAL A 86 6.49 -5.39 -27.14
C VAL A 86 5.24 -5.37 -26.26
N GLN A 87 5.33 -4.85 -25.03
CA GLN A 87 4.20 -4.70 -24.13
C GLN A 87 3.14 -3.76 -24.72
N THR A 88 3.55 -2.65 -25.31
CA THR A 88 2.63 -1.69 -25.93
C THR A 88 1.85 -2.36 -27.06
N GLN A 89 2.53 -3.05 -27.97
CA GLN A 89 1.88 -3.81 -29.04
C GLN A 89 0.97 -4.92 -28.50
N TYR A 90 1.37 -5.57 -27.41
CA TYR A 90 0.55 -6.59 -26.77
C TYR A 90 -0.74 -6.02 -26.19
N LEU A 91 -0.67 -4.83 -25.59
CA LEU A 91 -1.84 -4.11 -25.09
C LEU A 91 -2.75 -3.67 -26.24
N GLU A 92 -2.20 -3.20 -27.35
CA GLU A 92 -2.98 -2.87 -28.57
C GLU A 92 -3.81 -4.08 -29.01
N ASN A 93 -3.18 -5.23 -29.22
CA ASN A 93 -3.86 -6.46 -29.64
C ASN A 93 -4.92 -6.92 -28.62
N LEU A 94 -4.62 -6.81 -27.32
CA LEU A 94 -5.56 -7.13 -26.25
C LEU A 94 -6.79 -6.22 -26.32
N THR A 95 -6.58 -4.91 -26.46
CA THR A 95 -7.67 -3.93 -26.51
C THR A 95 -8.52 -4.07 -27.77
N GLU A 96 -7.92 -4.46 -28.89
CA GLU A 96 -8.63 -4.77 -30.13
C GLU A 96 -9.54 -5.99 -29.94
N GLU A 97 -9.02 -7.10 -29.41
CA GLU A 97 -9.81 -8.32 -29.14
C GLU A 97 -11.00 -8.04 -28.20
N VAL A 98 -10.78 -7.24 -27.15
CA VAL A 98 -11.86 -6.82 -26.24
C VAL A 98 -12.89 -6.00 -27.00
N SER A 99 -12.46 -5.04 -27.82
CA SER A 99 -13.37 -4.17 -28.58
C SER A 99 -14.23 -4.95 -29.56
N ASP A 100 -13.67 -5.99 -30.19
CA ASP A 100 -14.36 -6.81 -31.18
C ASP A 100 -15.27 -7.87 -30.54
N SER A 101 -14.96 -8.30 -29.31
CA SER A 101 -15.61 -9.46 -28.68
C SER A 101 -16.35 -9.15 -27.37
N TRP A 102 -16.47 -7.88 -26.95
CA TRP A 102 -16.99 -7.51 -25.63
C TRP A 102 -18.38 -8.07 -25.29
N GLU A 103 -19.29 -8.15 -26.28
CA GLU A 103 -20.63 -8.72 -26.09
C GLU A 103 -20.55 -10.21 -25.69
N HIS A 104 -19.68 -10.97 -26.36
CA HIS A 104 -19.46 -12.39 -26.08
C HIS A 104 -18.72 -12.62 -24.75
N LEU A 105 -17.83 -11.71 -24.37
CA LEU A 105 -17.13 -11.74 -23.08
C LEU A 105 -18.09 -11.44 -21.92
N MET A 106 -19.09 -10.57 -22.14
CA MET A 106 -20.10 -10.21 -21.15
C MET A 106 -21.12 -11.34 -20.94
N ASP A 107 -21.52 -12.01 -22.01
CA ASP A 107 -22.57 -13.03 -21.97
C ASP A 107 -22.06 -14.44 -21.61
N GLY A 108 -20.74 -14.70 -21.72
CA GLY A 108 -20.17 -16.04 -21.56
C GLY A 108 -18.95 -16.12 -20.62
N GLU A 109 -19.12 -16.75 -19.46
CA GLU A 109 -18.04 -17.03 -18.49
C GLU A 109 -16.87 -17.83 -19.09
N TYR A 110 -17.17 -18.73 -20.03
CA TYR A 110 -16.16 -19.49 -20.77
C TYR A 110 -15.26 -18.59 -21.62
N MET A 111 -15.84 -17.68 -22.41
CA MET A 111 -15.09 -16.78 -23.29
C MET A 111 -14.25 -15.79 -22.47
N LEU A 112 -14.80 -15.31 -21.35
CA LEU A 112 -14.04 -14.50 -20.40
C LEU A 112 -12.86 -15.26 -19.79
N THR A 113 -13.06 -16.52 -19.41
CA THR A 113 -11.99 -17.38 -18.85
C THR A 113 -10.91 -17.64 -19.89
N GLU A 114 -11.29 -17.97 -21.13
CA GLU A 114 -10.33 -18.17 -22.22
C GLU A 114 -9.53 -16.90 -22.53
N PHE A 115 -10.20 -15.74 -22.55
CA PHE A 115 -9.53 -14.45 -22.71
C PHE A 115 -8.52 -14.19 -21.58
N VAL A 116 -8.93 -14.39 -20.33
CA VAL A 116 -8.04 -14.22 -19.17
C VAL A 116 -6.87 -15.21 -19.20
N ASP A 117 -7.08 -16.46 -19.60
CA ASP A 117 -6.03 -17.47 -19.71
C ASP A 117 -5.05 -17.17 -20.86
N ARG A 118 -5.55 -16.63 -21.98
CA ARG A 118 -4.73 -16.22 -23.13
C ARG A 118 -3.91 -14.97 -22.82
N PHE A 119 -4.50 -13.98 -22.13
CA PHE A 119 -3.89 -12.66 -21.97
C PHE A 119 -3.27 -12.39 -20.59
N GLY A 120 -3.88 -12.89 -19.51
CA GLY A 120 -3.52 -12.61 -18.12
C GLY A 120 -2.11 -13.03 -17.73
N PRO A 121 -1.73 -14.32 -17.86
CA PRO A 121 -0.41 -14.79 -17.44
C PRO A 121 0.74 -14.07 -18.16
N ARG A 122 0.60 -13.83 -19.46
CA ARG A 122 1.62 -13.14 -20.26
C ARG A 122 1.77 -11.68 -19.83
N LEU A 123 0.67 -10.97 -19.61
CA LEU A 123 0.69 -9.58 -19.13
C LEU A 123 1.37 -9.47 -17.75
N ALA A 124 1.02 -10.36 -16.81
CA ALA A 124 1.60 -10.37 -15.47
C ALA A 124 3.11 -10.64 -15.50
N HIS A 125 3.53 -11.66 -16.26
CA HIS A 125 4.95 -12.00 -16.37
C HIS A 125 5.77 -10.91 -17.08
N LEU A 126 5.26 -10.33 -18.17
CA LEU A 126 5.95 -9.28 -18.90
C LEU A 126 6.16 -8.03 -18.04
N ASN A 127 5.14 -7.64 -17.27
CA ASN A 127 5.24 -6.57 -16.27
C ASN A 127 6.33 -6.86 -15.22
N GLY A 128 6.38 -8.10 -14.71
CA GLY A 128 7.40 -8.50 -13.74
C GLY A 128 8.83 -8.41 -14.30
N VAL A 129 9.04 -8.90 -15.52
CA VAL A 129 10.36 -8.83 -16.19
C VAL A 129 10.77 -7.39 -16.44
N LEU A 130 9.86 -6.55 -16.95
CA LEU A 130 10.11 -5.13 -17.16
C LEU A 130 10.48 -4.41 -15.86
N HIS A 131 9.78 -4.71 -14.76
CA HIS A 131 10.09 -4.12 -13.47
C HIS A 131 11.52 -4.45 -13.01
N VAL A 132 11.95 -5.70 -13.15
CA VAL A 132 13.33 -6.11 -12.80
C VAL A 132 14.35 -5.41 -13.69
N LEU A 133 14.15 -5.39 -15.00
CA LEU A 133 15.07 -4.73 -15.93
C LEU A 133 15.14 -3.22 -15.70
N ALA A 134 14.01 -2.58 -15.40
CA ALA A 134 13.94 -1.17 -15.04
C ALA A 134 14.69 -0.88 -13.75
N GLN A 135 14.55 -1.71 -12.70
CA GLN A 135 15.29 -1.52 -11.45
C GLN A 135 16.81 -1.64 -11.65
N LEU A 136 17.26 -2.61 -12.45
CA LEU A 136 18.69 -2.81 -12.72
C LEU A 136 19.28 -1.73 -13.65
N SER A 137 18.44 -1.07 -14.45
CA SER A 137 18.85 -0.02 -15.38
C SER A 137 18.64 1.41 -14.87
N ALA A 138 17.84 1.60 -13.82
CA ALA A 138 17.45 2.91 -13.29
C ALA A 138 18.68 3.77 -12.95
N ALA A 139 18.64 5.03 -13.38
CA ALA A 139 19.63 6.02 -12.99
C ALA A 139 19.51 6.31 -11.49
N PRO A 140 20.62 6.61 -10.79
CA PRO A 140 20.53 7.10 -9.43
C PRO A 140 19.77 8.41 -9.47
N ASN A 141 18.66 8.50 -8.72
CA ASN A 141 17.92 9.74 -8.58
C ASN A 141 18.85 10.76 -7.91
N PRO A 142 19.20 11.90 -8.53
CA PRO A 142 20.09 12.89 -7.95
C PRO A 142 19.57 13.51 -6.63
N ALA A 143 18.31 13.24 -6.26
CA ALA A 143 17.70 13.68 -5.00
C ALA A 143 18.31 13.04 -3.72
N ASN A 144 19.15 12.00 -3.84
CA ASN A 144 19.84 11.38 -2.69
C ASN A 144 21.36 11.70 -2.65
N ALA A 145 21.83 12.64 -3.48
CA ALA A 145 23.23 13.09 -3.49
C ALA A 145 23.38 14.44 -2.77
N HIS A 146 22.93 14.53 -1.52
CA HIS A 146 23.25 15.64 -0.61
C HIS A 146 23.23 15.18 0.84
#